data_AF-A0A3Q9KEU0-F1
#
_entry.id   AF-A0A3Q9KEU0-F1
#
_cell.length_a   1.000
_cell.length_b   1.000
_cell.length_c   1.000
_cell.angle_alpha   90.00
_cell.angle_beta   90.00
_cell.angle_gamma   90.00
#
_symmetry.space_group_name_H-M   'P 1'
#
loop_
_entity.id
_entity.type
_entity.pdbx_description
1 polymer ?
#
loop_
_entity_poly.entity_id
_entity_poly.type
_entity_poly.pdbx_seq_one_letter_code
_entity_poly.pdbx_strand_id
1 'polypeptide(L)'
;MDYFDLGTFTRPVSTRSPEAQLWFDRGLAWSYAFNHEEAVTCFESAAAADPGCAMAYWGIAYALGPNYNKPWEFFDEAELQRTVERAHAAVERARALGDGTTPTERALIAALRERYPASHAAEDCSVWNEPYAEAMRAVYELAPDDLDIATLYADALMNLTPWQLWDLRTGEPAVGARTLEAKAVLERALLTAAGSDHPGTLHMYIHLMEMSPTPEKALSVADRLRGLVPDAGHLQHMPSHLDVLCGDYRRVVSGNQPTRHAYGALLLEQGRVEEAEAVYRADLGLDNTLPRPLQHPGNVWALHGFHECLVQLGRTGEARIVAQQLTVAIALADVPVEASCFCRLGTAADAKSSCCSDGIRDSAN
;
A
#
# COMPACT_ATOMS: atom_id res chain seq x y z
N MET A 1 15.42 12.07 -8.03
CA MET A 1 14.10 11.94 -7.39
C MET A 1 14.31 11.19 -6.12
N ASP A 2 13.89 11.77 -5.00
CA ASP A 2 13.82 11.05 -3.74
C ASP A 2 12.76 9.94 -3.90
N TYR A 3 12.99 8.77 -3.28
CA TYR A 3 12.06 7.65 -3.29
C TYR A 3 10.85 7.97 -2.38
N PHE A 4 9.78 7.17 -2.43
CA PHE A 4 8.61 7.31 -1.56
C PHE A 4 8.96 7.34 -0.07
N ASP A 5 8.21 8.13 0.70
CA ASP A 5 8.28 8.17 2.16
C ASP A 5 7.46 7.01 2.76
N LEU A 6 8.16 5.95 3.15
CA LEU A 6 7.61 4.77 3.79
C LEU A 6 7.82 4.77 5.32
N GLY A 7 8.17 5.92 5.90
CA GLY A 7 8.53 6.02 7.30
C GLY A 7 9.87 5.34 7.62
N THR A 8 10.02 4.93 8.88
CA THR A 8 11.31 4.42 9.43
C THR A 8 11.30 2.92 9.70
N PHE A 9 10.38 2.17 9.09
CA PHE A 9 10.29 0.73 9.26
C PHE A 9 11.55 0.02 8.75
N THR A 10 12.02 -0.97 9.50
CA THR A 10 13.19 -1.79 9.12
C THR A 10 13.09 -3.19 9.71
N ARG A 11 13.55 -4.19 8.95
CA ARG A 11 13.74 -5.57 9.38
C ARG A 11 15.15 -6.03 9.00
N PRO A 12 16.09 -6.15 9.95
CA PRO A 12 17.42 -6.66 9.67
C PRO A 12 17.38 -8.06 9.05
N VAL A 13 18.11 -8.26 7.95
CA VAL A 13 18.28 -9.57 7.30
C VAL A 13 19.76 -9.93 7.14
N SER A 14 20.03 -11.20 6.87
CA SER A 14 21.37 -11.74 6.63
C SER A 14 21.95 -11.26 5.29
N THR A 15 22.32 -9.98 5.24
CA THR A 15 23.09 -9.34 4.16
C THR A 15 24.19 -8.47 4.76
N ARG A 16 25.25 -8.24 3.98
CA ARG A 16 26.29 -7.24 4.32
C ARG A 16 26.17 -5.98 3.45
N SER A 17 25.23 -5.96 2.51
CA SER A 17 25.01 -4.84 1.62
C SER A 17 23.98 -3.89 2.25
N PRO A 18 24.36 -2.66 2.65
CA PRO A 18 23.41 -1.69 3.15
C PRO A 18 22.34 -1.33 2.12
N GLU A 19 22.69 -1.39 0.83
CA GLU A 19 21.75 -1.16 -0.27
C GLU A 19 20.72 -2.29 -0.37
N ALA A 20 21.14 -3.55 -0.23
CA ALA A 20 20.20 -4.67 -0.21
C ALA A 20 19.27 -4.61 1.02
N GLN A 21 19.79 -4.22 2.19
CA GLN A 21 18.99 -4.02 3.40
C GLN A 21 17.93 -2.92 3.19
N LEU A 22 18.31 -1.78 2.63
CA LEU A 22 17.39 -0.68 2.34
C LEU A 22 16.26 -1.11 1.39
N TRP A 23 16.60 -1.80 0.31
CA TRP A 23 15.60 -2.28 -0.65
C TRP A 23 14.73 -3.40 -0.08
N PHE A 24 15.27 -4.24 0.80
CA PHE A 24 14.49 -5.26 1.51
C PHE A 24 13.46 -4.60 2.44
N ASP A 25 13.87 -3.61 3.24
CA ASP A 25 12.98 -2.89 4.15
C ASP A 25 11.82 -2.22 3.39
N ARG A 26 12.12 -1.58 2.25
CA ARG A 26 11.10 -1.01 1.36
C ARG A 26 10.16 -2.06 0.80
N GLY A 27 10.70 -3.19 0.34
CA GLY A 27 9.90 -4.30 -0.19
C GLY A 27 8.94 -4.87 0.84
N LEU A 28 9.38 -5.01 2.10
CA LEU A 28 8.54 -5.50 3.18
C LEU A 28 7.49 -4.47 3.60
N ALA A 29 7.84 -3.18 3.66
CA ALA A 29 6.86 -2.11 3.90
C ALA A 29 5.77 -2.09 2.81
N TRP A 30 6.13 -2.20 1.53
CA TRP A 30 5.16 -2.32 0.43
C TRP A 30 4.34 -3.60 0.49
N SER A 31 4.94 -4.70 0.95
CA SER A 31 4.21 -5.96 1.16
C SER A 31 3.16 -5.80 2.25
N TYR A 32 3.46 -5.11 3.37
CA TYR A 32 2.45 -4.74 4.36
C TYR A 32 1.42 -3.76 3.80
N ALA A 33 1.80 -2.87 2.90
CA ALA A 33 0.84 -2.02 2.20
C ALA A 33 0.03 -2.74 1.11
N PHE A 34 0.18 -4.06 0.95
CA PHE A 34 -0.46 -4.85 -0.11
C PHE A 34 -0.20 -4.34 -1.54
N ASN A 35 0.93 -3.65 -1.76
CA ASN A 35 1.38 -3.25 -3.08
C ASN A 35 2.37 -4.28 -3.64
N HIS A 36 1.84 -5.33 -4.25
CA HIS A 36 2.61 -6.48 -4.73
C HIS A 36 3.68 -6.12 -5.76
N GLU A 37 3.35 -5.28 -6.74
CA GLU A 37 4.24 -4.96 -7.87
C GLU A 37 5.46 -4.16 -7.40
N GLU A 38 5.25 -3.13 -6.58
CA GLU A 38 6.34 -2.33 -6.05
C GLU A 38 7.16 -3.11 -5.01
N ALA A 39 6.52 -3.96 -4.20
CA ALA A 39 7.23 -4.85 -3.28
C ALA A 39 8.19 -5.79 -4.02
N VAL A 40 7.72 -6.44 -5.09
CA VAL A 40 8.56 -7.31 -5.93
C VAL A 40 9.71 -6.53 -6.55
N THR A 41 9.46 -5.33 -7.08
CA THR A 41 10.50 -4.46 -7.66
C THR A 41 11.59 -4.10 -6.63
N CYS A 42 11.18 -3.82 -5.39
CA CYS A 42 12.11 -3.57 -4.28
C CYS A 42 12.95 -4.81 -3.95
N PHE A 43 12.32 -5.99 -3.84
CA PHE A 43 13.07 -7.21 -3.54
C PHE A 43 14.00 -7.64 -4.69
N GLU A 44 13.63 -7.40 -5.95
CA GLU A 44 14.53 -7.60 -7.09
C GLU A 44 15.72 -6.63 -7.05
N SER A 45 15.49 -5.38 -6.64
CA SER A 45 16.56 -4.41 -6.41
C SER A 45 17.49 -4.85 -5.28
N ALA A 46 16.94 -5.41 -4.19
CA ALA A 46 17.73 -6.00 -3.11
C ALA A 46 18.57 -7.19 -3.59
N ALA A 47 17.99 -8.09 -4.40
CA ALA A 47 18.70 -9.23 -4.98
C ALA A 47 19.77 -8.81 -6.00
N ALA A 48 19.56 -7.70 -6.72
CA ALA A 48 20.58 -7.14 -7.62
C ALA A 48 21.76 -6.54 -6.84
N ALA A 49 21.49 -5.87 -5.72
CA ALA A 49 22.50 -5.29 -4.84
C ALA A 49 23.29 -6.34 -4.04
N ASP A 50 22.65 -7.45 -3.67
CA ASP A 50 23.30 -8.61 -3.05
C ASP A 50 22.68 -9.93 -3.56
N PRO A 51 23.27 -10.56 -4.61
CA PRO A 51 22.80 -11.84 -5.15
C PRO A 51 22.91 -13.03 -4.19
N GLY A 52 23.57 -12.84 -3.04
CA GLY A 52 23.65 -13.80 -1.94
C GLY A 52 22.62 -13.58 -0.83
N CYS A 53 21.84 -12.50 -0.87
CA CYS A 53 20.79 -12.21 0.10
C CYS A 53 19.60 -13.15 -0.11
N ALA A 54 19.54 -14.24 0.66
CA ALA A 54 18.46 -15.23 0.58
C ALA A 54 17.08 -14.59 0.83
N MET A 55 17.00 -13.61 1.74
CA MET A 55 15.75 -12.95 2.09
C MET A 55 15.20 -12.05 0.98
N ALA A 56 16.04 -11.52 0.08
CA ALA A 56 15.54 -10.82 -1.10
C ALA A 56 14.71 -11.76 -1.99
N TYR A 57 15.19 -12.98 -2.22
CA TYR A 57 14.44 -13.99 -2.99
C TYR A 57 13.22 -14.52 -2.24
N TRP A 58 13.29 -14.67 -0.91
CA TRP A 58 12.12 -14.93 -0.08
C TRP A 58 11.05 -13.84 -0.25
N GLY A 59 11.47 -12.57 -0.25
CA GLY A 59 10.58 -11.42 -0.41
C GLY A 59 9.87 -11.40 -1.76
N ILE A 60 10.59 -11.71 -2.85
CA ILE A 60 9.99 -11.86 -4.20
C ILE A 60 8.87 -12.90 -4.15
N ALA A 61 9.12 -14.08 -3.58
CA ALA A 61 8.11 -15.13 -3.49
C ALA A 61 6.93 -14.71 -2.61
N TYR A 62 7.19 -14.12 -1.44
CA TYR A 62 6.15 -13.65 -0.52
C TYR A 62 5.22 -12.61 -1.18
N ALA A 63 5.80 -11.60 -1.83
CA ALA A 63 5.05 -10.50 -2.45
C ALA A 63 4.27 -10.93 -3.70
N LEU A 64 4.70 -11.98 -4.40
CA LEU A 64 3.96 -12.54 -5.55
C LEU A 64 2.69 -13.29 -5.13
N GLY A 65 2.64 -13.79 -3.91
CA GLY A 65 1.54 -14.62 -3.41
C GLY A 65 0.24 -13.89 -3.18
N PRO A 66 -0.80 -14.66 -2.81
CA PRO A 66 -2.04 -14.07 -2.37
C PRO A 66 -1.84 -13.31 -1.06
N ASN A 67 -2.81 -12.48 -0.74
CA ASN A 67 -3.00 -11.93 0.59
C ASN A 67 -4.50 -11.92 0.92
N TYR A 68 -4.84 -11.36 2.07
CA TYR A 68 -6.22 -11.26 2.51
C TYR A 68 -7.17 -10.59 1.48
N ASN A 69 -6.69 -9.60 0.71
CA ASN A 69 -7.49 -8.86 -0.27
C ASN A 69 -7.47 -9.47 -1.69
N LYS A 70 -6.46 -10.26 -2.01
CA LYS A 70 -6.31 -10.96 -3.30
C LYS A 70 -6.01 -12.44 -3.04
N PRO A 71 -7.04 -13.24 -2.72
CA PRO A 71 -6.87 -14.68 -2.53
C PRO A 71 -6.64 -15.37 -3.90
N TRP A 72 -6.28 -16.66 -3.89
CA TRP A 72 -5.88 -17.39 -5.09
C TRP A 72 -6.94 -17.38 -6.21
N GLU A 73 -8.21 -17.34 -5.86
CA GLU A 73 -9.35 -17.33 -6.79
C GLU A 73 -9.42 -16.05 -7.63
N PHE A 74 -8.69 -15.00 -7.25
CA PHE A 74 -8.65 -13.73 -7.98
C PHE A 74 -7.52 -13.65 -9.01
N PHE A 75 -6.68 -14.68 -9.10
CA PHE A 75 -5.66 -14.80 -10.13
C PHE A 75 -6.26 -15.46 -11.36
N ASP A 76 -6.19 -14.80 -12.52
CA ASP A 76 -6.57 -15.45 -13.77
C ASP A 76 -5.58 -16.59 -14.13
N GLU A 77 -5.97 -17.51 -15.01
CA GLU A 77 -5.18 -18.71 -15.31
C GLU A 77 -3.73 -18.39 -15.75
N ALA A 78 -3.55 -17.34 -16.57
CA ALA A 78 -2.24 -16.95 -17.07
C ALA A 78 -1.41 -16.21 -16.01
N GLU A 79 -2.04 -15.42 -15.15
CA GLU A 79 -1.42 -14.80 -13.99
C GLU A 79 -1.01 -15.84 -12.94
N LEU A 80 -1.90 -16.79 -12.64
CA LEU A 80 -1.70 -17.83 -11.64
C LEU A 80 -0.47 -18.69 -11.97
N GLN A 81 -0.40 -19.22 -13.19
CA GLN A 81 0.72 -20.07 -13.59
C GLN A 81 2.06 -19.31 -13.55
N ARG A 82 2.11 -18.06 -14.05
CA ARG A 82 3.32 -17.23 -13.99
C ARG A 82 3.73 -16.92 -12.55
N THR A 83 2.75 -16.64 -11.69
CA THR A 83 2.97 -16.35 -10.27
C THR A 83 3.58 -17.55 -9.57
N VAL A 84 3.00 -18.74 -9.75
CA VAL A 84 3.48 -19.99 -9.13
C VAL A 84 4.88 -20.35 -9.63
N GLU A 85 5.12 -20.30 -10.94
CA GLU A 85 6.45 -20.58 -11.52
C GLU A 85 7.53 -19.67 -10.92
N ARG A 86 7.26 -18.36 -10.92
CA ARG A 86 8.24 -17.35 -10.48
C ARG A 86 8.46 -17.40 -8.97
N ALA A 87 7.41 -17.56 -8.18
CA ALA A 87 7.51 -17.68 -6.74
C ALA A 87 8.24 -18.97 -6.33
N HIS A 88 7.91 -20.12 -6.94
CA HIS A 88 8.61 -21.37 -6.69
C HIS A 88 10.12 -21.26 -7.00
N ALA A 89 10.47 -20.67 -8.15
CA ALA A 89 11.87 -20.44 -8.51
C ALA A 89 12.59 -19.54 -7.50
N ALA A 90 11.94 -18.47 -7.03
CA ALA A 90 12.49 -17.57 -6.02
C ALA A 90 12.69 -18.26 -4.66
N VAL A 91 11.74 -19.10 -4.22
CA VAL A 91 11.88 -19.87 -2.97
C VAL A 91 13.02 -20.88 -3.06
N GLU A 92 13.15 -21.61 -4.18
CA GLU A 92 14.27 -22.56 -4.33
C GLU A 92 15.62 -21.85 -4.41
N ARG A 93 15.67 -20.64 -4.99
CA ARG A 93 16.85 -19.78 -4.94
C ARG A 93 17.18 -19.33 -3.52
N ALA A 94 16.19 -18.89 -2.74
CA ALA A 94 16.36 -18.53 -1.34
C ALA A 94 16.88 -19.72 -0.51
N ARG A 95 16.33 -20.92 -0.73
CA ARG A 95 16.76 -22.16 -0.08
C ARG A 95 18.22 -22.49 -0.39
N ALA A 96 18.65 -22.36 -1.63
CA ALA A 96 20.03 -22.61 -2.04
C ALA A 96 21.04 -21.67 -1.37
N LEU A 97 20.59 -20.50 -0.88
CA LEU A 97 21.39 -19.50 -0.17
C LEU A 97 21.22 -19.56 1.36
N GLY A 98 20.36 -20.46 1.88
CA GLY A 98 19.93 -20.49 3.29
C GLY A 98 21.01 -20.87 4.31
N ASP A 99 22.15 -21.41 3.88
CA ASP A 99 23.25 -21.75 4.80
C ASP A 99 23.85 -20.50 5.46
N GLY A 100 23.75 -19.33 4.80
CA GLY A 100 24.25 -18.05 5.30
C GLY A 100 23.28 -17.27 6.19
N THR A 101 22.09 -17.79 6.46
CA THR A 101 21.03 -17.05 7.16
C THR A 101 20.88 -17.43 8.63
N THR A 102 20.04 -16.71 9.37
CA THR A 102 19.65 -17.06 10.74
C THR A 102 18.71 -18.27 10.77
N PRO A 103 18.55 -18.95 11.92
CA PRO A 103 17.55 -20.01 12.05
C PRO A 103 16.13 -19.56 11.70
N THR A 104 15.73 -18.35 12.09
CA THR A 104 14.41 -17.77 11.80
C THR A 104 14.22 -17.55 10.30
N GLU A 105 15.21 -16.98 9.60
CA GLU A 105 15.15 -16.79 8.15
C GLU A 105 15.10 -18.12 7.40
N ARG A 106 15.87 -19.14 7.81
CA ARG A 106 15.75 -20.49 7.25
C ARG A 106 14.35 -21.06 7.42
N ALA A 107 13.73 -20.86 8.58
CA ALA A 107 12.38 -21.33 8.86
C ALA A 107 11.33 -20.60 8.01
N LEU A 108 11.47 -19.28 7.81
CA LEU A 108 10.64 -18.51 6.88
C LEU A 108 10.75 -19.01 5.43
N ILE A 109 11.97 -19.29 4.96
CA ILE A 109 12.22 -19.86 3.63
C ILE A 109 11.57 -21.24 3.50
N ALA A 110 11.71 -22.08 4.53
CA ALA A 110 11.08 -23.39 4.55
C ALA A 110 9.55 -23.30 4.52
N ALA A 111 8.95 -22.37 5.27
CA ALA A 111 7.49 -22.17 5.27
C ALA A 111 6.96 -21.77 3.89
N LEU A 112 7.62 -20.85 3.17
CA LEU A 112 7.19 -20.48 1.81
C LEU A 112 7.24 -21.64 0.80
N ARG A 113 8.01 -22.71 1.06
CA ARG A 113 7.98 -23.91 0.20
C ARG A 113 6.65 -24.64 0.28
N GLU A 114 5.97 -24.56 1.43
CA GLU A 114 4.62 -25.11 1.57
C GLU A 114 3.58 -24.26 0.82
N ARG A 115 3.84 -22.96 0.65
CA ARG A 115 3.01 -22.05 -0.15
C ARG A 115 3.23 -22.21 -1.67
N TYR A 116 4.42 -22.66 -2.08
CA TYR A 116 4.81 -22.90 -3.48
C TYR A 116 5.52 -24.25 -3.64
N PRO A 117 4.82 -25.38 -3.46
CA PRO A 117 5.44 -26.70 -3.43
C PRO A 117 5.95 -27.17 -4.80
N ALA A 118 5.46 -26.57 -5.89
CA ALA A 118 5.83 -26.92 -7.26
C ALA A 118 5.85 -25.68 -8.17
N SER A 119 6.51 -25.81 -9.33
CA SER A 119 6.53 -24.77 -10.37
C SER A 119 5.28 -24.76 -11.26
N HIS A 120 4.24 -25.50 -10.91
CA HIS A 120 3.00 -25.53 -11.67
C HIS A 120 1.82 -25.33 -10.73
N ALA A 121 0.86 -24.51 -11.15
CA ALA A 121 -0.34 -24.26 -10.38
C ALA A 121 -1.12 -25.57 -10.16
N ALA A 122 -1.62 -25.76 -8.93
CA ALA A 122 -2.64 -26.76 -8.70
C ALA A 122 -3.96 -26.31 -9.36
N GLU A 123 -4.88 -27.25 -9.57
CA GLU A 123 -6.26 -26.91 -9.98
C GLU A 123 -6.90 -25.92 -9.00
N ASP A 124 -6.62 -26.12 -7.70
CA ASP A 124 -6.93 -25.19 -6.63
C ASP A 124 -5.69 -24.97 -5.78
N CYS A 125 -5.13 -23.76 -5.82
CA CYS A 125 -3.95 -23.39 -5.04
C CYS A 125 -4.29 -23.05 -3.57
N SER A 126 -5.57 -22.86 -3.22
CA SER A 126 -5.99 -22.60 -1.82
C SER A 126 -5.64 -23.75 -0.88
N VAL A 127 -5.49 -24.97 -1.41
CA VAL A 127 -5.05 -26.16 -0.66
C VAL A 127 -3.64 -25.99 -0.06
N TRP A 128 -2.84 -25.04 -0.55
CA TRP A 128 -1.51 -24.73 -0.01
C TRP A 128 -1.53 -23.79 1.20
N ASN A 129 -2.66 -23.14 1.48
CA ASN A 129 -2.76 -22.16 2.58
C ASN A 129 -2.61 -22.83 3.96
N GLU A 130 -3.24 -24.00 4.17
CA GLU A 130 -3.17 -24.70 5.46
C GLU A 130 -1.75 -25.25 5.76
N PRO A 131 -1.07 -25.95 4.85
CA PRO A 131 0.35 -26.32 5.03
C PRO A 131 1.24 -25.11 5.32
N TYR A 132 1.05 -23.99 4.62
CA TYR A 132 1.81 -22.76 4.87
C TYR A 132 1.53 -22.17 6.25
N ALA A 133 0.27 -22.09 6.68
CA ALA A 133 -0.10 -21.58 8.00
C ALA A 133 0.47 -22.43 9.14
N GLU A 134 0.45 -23.75 8.99
CA GLU A 134 1.04 -24.66 9.98
C GLU A 134 2.58 -24.61 9.97
N ALA A 135 3.22 -24.39 8.82
CA ALA A 135 4.66 -24.12 8.79
C ALA A 135 5.01 -22.78 9.47
N MET A 136 4.20 -21.74 9.25
CA MET A 136 4.36 -20.43 9.91
C MET A 136 4.15 -20.48 11.43
N ARG A 137 3.28 -21.39 11.94
CA ARG A 137 3.19 -21.66 13.38
C ARG A 137 4.55 -22.04 13.96
N ALA A 138 5.27 -22.95 13.32
CA ALA A 138 6.59 -23.37 13.78
C ALA A 138 7.62 -22.21 13.73
N VAL A 139 7.51 -21.31 12.76
CA VAL A 139 8.34 -20.09 12.71
C VAL A 139 7.99 -19.16 13.88
N TYR A 140 6.71 -18.96 14.19
CA TYR A 140 6.27 -18.16 15.32
C TYR A 140 6.72 -18.73 16.66
N GLU A 141 6.65 -20.05 16.85
CA GLU A 141 7.15 -20.71 18.06
C GLU A 141 8.67 -20.57 18.23
N LEU A 142 9.42 -20.48 17.13
CA LEU A 142 10.88 -20.25 17.15
C LEU A 142 11.25 -18.81 17.54
N ALA A 143 10.44 -17.83 17.16
CA ALA A 143 10.70 -16.42 17.39
C ALA A 143 9.41 -15.65 17.79
N PRO A 144 8.79 -15.96 18.94
CA PRO A 144 7.47 -15.44 19.29
C PRO A 144 7.46 -13.94 19.61
N ASP A 145 8.62 -13.36 19.90
CA ASP A 145 8.79 -11.93 20.20
C ASP A 145 9.16 -11.09 18.97
N ASP A 146 9.39 -11.73 17.81
CA ASP A 146 9.63 -11.04 16.54
C ASP A 146 8.29 -10.59 15.94
N LEU A 147 8.11 -9.28 15.82
CA LEU A 147 6.85 -8.66 15.40
C LEU A 147 6.50 -8.94 13.93
N ASP A 148 7.49 -9.03 13.05
CA ASP A 148 7.24 -9.40 11.66
C ASP A 148 6.81 -10.86 11.59
N ILE A 149 7.42 -11.74 12.37
CA ILE A 149 7.02 -13.16 12.43
C ILE A 149 5.60 -13.31 12.97
N ALA A 150 5.27 -12.60 14.05
CA ALA A 150 3.91 -12.57 14.59
C ALA A 150 2.90 -12.08 13.53
N THR A 151 3.26 -11.03 12.79
CA THR A 151 2.43 -10.46 11.73
C THR A 151 2.25 -11.43 10.56
N LEU A 152 3.34 -12.00 10.04
CA LEU A 152 3.33 -12.96 8.93
C LEU A 152 2.55 -14.23 9.29
N TYR A 153 2.65 -14.68 10.54
CA TYR A 153 1.87 -15.82 11.01
C TYR A 153 0.37 -15.49 11.10
N ALA A 154 0.01 -14.33 11.65
CA ALA A 154 -1.38 -13.88 11.69
C ALA A 154 -1.97 -13.73 10.27
N ASP A 155 -1.22 -13.15 9.32
CA ASP A 155 -1.60 -13.09 7.90
C ASP A 155 -1.85 -14.49 7.34
N ALA A 156 -0.93 -15.44 7.55
CA ALA A 156 -1.09 -16.82 7.08
C ALA A 156 -2.37 -17.48 7.63
N LEU A 157 -2.70 -17.26 8.91
CA LEU A 157 -3.96 -17.74 9.52
C LEU A 157 -5.20 -17.06 8.91
N MET A 158 -5.13 -15.76 8.63
CA MET A 158 -6.23 -15.01 8.03
C MET A 158 -6.50 -15.45 6.58
N ASN A 159 -5.47 -15.85 5.84
CA ASN A 159 -5.56 -16.34 4.46
C ASN A 159 -6.20 -17.75 4.36
N LEU A 160 -6.50 -18.43 5.47
CA LEU A 160 -7.28 -19.67 5.45
C LEU A 160 -8.75 -19.42 5.10
N THR A 161 -9.27 -18.25 5.48
CA THR A 161 -10.67 -17.86 5.28
C THR A 161 -10.75 -16.36 4.96
N PRO A 162 -10.17 -15.91 3.83
CA PRO A 162 -10.14 -14.50 3.45
C PRO A 162 -11.57 -13.94 3.36
N TRP A 163 -11.78 -12.73 3.89
CA TRP A 163 -13.10 -12.08 4.03
C TRP A 163 -14.14 -12.83 4.88
N GLN A 164 -13.74 -13.92 5.54
CA GLN A 164 -14.61 -14.78 6.33
C GLN A 164 -13.97 -15.07 7.69
N LEU A 165 -13.44 -14.04 8.36
CA LEU A 165 -12.88 -14.21 9.72
C LEU A 165 -13.98 -14.28 10.79
N TRP A 166 -15.12 -13.65 10.54
CA TRP A 166 -16.26 -13.59 11.44
C TRP A 166 -17.56 -13.91 10.69
N ASP A 167 -18.49 -14.58 11.34
CA ASP A 167 -19.87 -14.70 10.87
C ASP A 167 -20.63 -13.42 11.22
N LEU A 168 -21.02 -12.65 10.20
CA LEU A 168 -21.68 -11.35 10.37
C LEU A 168 -23.04 -11.42 11.07
N ARG A 169 -23.69 -12.59 11.05
CA ARG A 169 -25.02 -12.77 11.64
C ARG A 169 -24.93 -13.17 13.11
N THR A 170 -23.96 -14.00 13.47
CA THR A 170 -23.79 -14.49 14.86
C THR A 170 -22.80 -13.68 15.67
N GLY A 171 -21.83 -13.03 15.01
CA GLY A 171 -20.68 -12.38 15.65
C GLY A 171 -19.60 -13.35 16.12
N GLU A 172 -19.76 -14.65 15.90
CA GLU A 172 -18.76 -15.67 16.24
C GLU A 172 -17.69 -15.78 15.15
N PRO A 173 -16.50 -16.32 15.45
CA PRO A 173 -15.54 -16.70 14.41
C PRO A 173 -16.20 -17.60 13.36
N ALA A 174 -15.92 -17.36 12.08
CA ALA A 174 -16.49 -18.17 11.01
C ALA A 174 -16.00 -19.62 11.10
N VAL A 175 -16.80 -20.56 10.57
CA VAL A 175 -16.44 -21.97 10.54
C VAL A 175 -15.15 -22.17 9.73
N GLY A 176 -14.16 -22.85 10.32
CA GLY A 176 -12.85 -23.09 9.70
C GLY A 176 -11.86 -21.94 9.88
N ALA A 177 -12.30 -20.76 10.31
CA ALA A 177 -11.41 -19.63 10.54
C ALA A 177 -10.58 -19.81 11.81
N ARG A 178 -9.30 -19.42 11.74
CA ARG A 178 -8.38 -19.40 12.91
C ARG A 178 -8.35 -18.00 13.56
N THR A 179 -9.48 -17.30 13.55
CA THR A 179 -9.59 -15.89 13.92
C THR A 179 -9.15 -15.60 15.35
N LEU A 180 -9.56 -16.41 16.33
CA LEU A 180 -9.17 -16.18 17.73
C LEU A 180 -7.68 -16.40 17.96
N GLU A 181 -7.06 -17.29 17.19
CA GLU A 181 -5.64 -17.57 17.24
C GLU A 181 -4.85 -16.38 16.64
N ALA A 182 -5.21 -15.93 15.43
CA ALA A 182 -4.62 -14.74 14.82
C ALA A 182 -4.80 -13.49 15.71
N LYS A 183 -5.98 -13.33 16.31
CA LYS A 183 -6.28 -12.24 17.25
C LYS A 183 -5.35 -12.28 18.47
N ALA A 184 -5.15 -13.46 19.08
CA ALA A 184 -4.27 -13.59 20.24
C ALA A 184 -2.80 -13.25 19.91
N VAL A 185 -2.32 -13.66 18.74
CA VAL A 185 -0.96 -13.33 18.25
C VAL A 185 -0.80 -11.82 18.08
N LEU A 186 -1.73 -11.16 17.38
CA LEU A 186 -1.68 -9.73 17.13
C LEU A 186 -1.86 -8.90 18.41
N GLU A 187 -2.80 -9.27 19.29
CA GLU A 187 -2.99 -8.57 20.56
C GLU A 187 -1.75 -8.66 21.45
N ARG A 188 -1.09 -9.81 21.48
CA ARG A 188 0.19 -9.95 22.20
C ARG A 188 1.27 -9.03 21.64
N ALA A 189 1.39 -8.91 20.32
CA ALA A 189 2.32 -7.97 19.68
C ALA A 189 1.99 -6.51 20.04
N LEU A 190 0.71 -6.13 19.98
CA LEU A 190 0.21 -4.79 20.28
C LEU A 190 0.43 -4.34 21.74
N LEU A 191 0.65 -5.28 22.68
CA LEU A 191 0.99 -4.93 24.07
C LEU A 191 2.37 -4.28 24.22
N THR A 192 3.23 -4.41 23.20
CA THR A 192 4.56 -3.80 23.19
C THR A 192 4.52 -2.40 22.55
N ALA A 193 5.46 -1.53 22.95
CA ALA A 193 5.60 -0.21 22.32
C ALA A 193 5.94 -0.34 20.83
N ALA A 194 6.88 -1.22 20.49
CA ALA A 194 7.27 -1.44 19.10
C ALA A 194 6.13 -2.04 18.25
N GLY A 195 5.37 -2.99 18.78
CA GLY A 195 4.22 -3.57 18.08
C GLY A 195 3.06 -2.59 17.92
N SER A 196 2.92 -1.63 18.83
CA SER A 196 1.97 -0.52 18.73
C SER A 196 2.28 0.46 17.59
N ASP A 197 3.51 0.43 17.05
CA ASP A 197 3.96 1.28 15.93
C ASP A 197 4.39 0.42 14.71
N HIS A 198 4.09 -0.88 14.71
CA HIS A 198 4.51 -1.78 13.64
C HIS A 198 3.46 -1.81 12.51
N PRO A 199 3.79 -1.39 11.28
CA PRO A 199 2.80 -1.18 10.21
C PRO A 199 2.02 -2.45 9.89
N GLY A 200 2.70 -3.60 9.76
CA GLY A 200 2.05 -4.88 9.49
C GLY A 200 1.12 -5.36 10.62
N THR A 201 1.53 -5.27 11.89
CA THR A 201 0.69 -5.67 13.05
C THR A 201 -0.57 -4.81 13.14
N LEU A 202 -0.43 -3.49 13.02
CA LEU A 202 -1.55 -2.56 13.03
C LEU A 202 -2.52 -2.86 11.89
N HIS A 203 -2.00 -3.03 10.67
CA HIS A 203 -2.79 -3.32 9.48
C HIS A 203 -3.55 -4.65 9.57
N MET A 204 -2.88 -5.74 9.93
CA MET A 204 -3.52 -7.05 10.06
C MET A 204 -4.60 -7.03 11.15
N TYR A 205 -4.38 -6.31 12.25
CA TYR A 205 -5.39 -6.19 13.30
C TYR A 205 -6.63 -5.42 12.85
N ILE A 206 -6.48 -4.38 12.01
CA ILE A 206 -7.61 -3.67 11.41
C ILE A 206 -8.43 -4.62 10.54
N HIS A 207 -7.80 -5.36 9.61
CA HIS A 207 -8.49 -6.35 8.78
C HIS A 207 -9.18 -7.43 9.63
N LEU A 208 -8.52 -7.91 10.67
CA LEU A 208 -9.08 -8.90 11.58
C LEU A 208 -10.32 -8.37 12.32
N MET A 209 -10.32 -7.10 12.71
CA MET A 209 -11.39 -6.53 13.54
C MET A 209 -12.51 -5.87 12.75
N GLU A 210 -12.31 -5.53 11.47
CA GLU A 210 -13.27 -4.84 10.60
C GLU A 210 -14.65 -5.50 10.65
N MET A 211 -14.73 -6.79 10.34
CA MET A 211 -16.00 -7.53 10.29
C MET A 211 -16.35 -8.22 11.62
N SER A 212 -15.68 -7.86 12.71
CA SER A 212 -15.91 -8.44 14.04
C SER A 212 -17.22 -7.94 14.67
N PRO A 213 -17.73 -8.57 15.74
CA PRO A 213 -18.86 -8.04 16.50
C PRO A 213 -18.55 -6.74 17.27
N THR A 214 -17.28 -6.34 17.38
CA THR A 214 -16.86 -5.13 18.11
C THR A 214 -15.73 -4.40 17.37
N PRO A 215 -15.97 -3.86 16.15
CA PRO A 215 -14.96 -3.15 15.37
C PRO A 215 -14.42 -1.91 16.10
N GLU A 216 -15.22 -1.30 16.97
CA GLU A 216 -14.86 -0.10 17.73
C GLU A 216 -13.63 -0.28 18.63
N LYS A 217 -13.32 -1.53 19.03
CA LYS A 217 -12.12 -1.84 19.83
C LYS A 217 -10.83 -1.58 19.07
N ALA A 218 -10.86 -1.63 17.75
CA ALA A 218 -9.69 -1.41 16.90
C ALA A 218 -9.48 0.06 16.50
N LEU A 219 -10.39 0.99 16.85
CA LEU A 219 -10.25 2.41 16.46
C LEU A 219 -8.93 3.04 16.93
N SER A 220 -8.50 2.73 18.15
CA SER A 220 -7.20 3.25 18.67
C SER A 220 -5.99 2.68 17.93
N VAL A 221 -6.09 1.44 17.42
CA VAL A 221 -5.07 0.81 16.59
C VAL A 221 -5.08 1.45 15.19
N ALA A 222 -6.27 1.70 14.66
CA ALA A 222 -6.49 2.39 13.39
C ALA A 222 -5.84 3.79 13.39
N ASP A 223 -6.04 4.55 14.47
CA ASP A 223 -5.47 5.90 14.61
C ASP A 223 -3.93 5.89 14.63
N ARG A 224 -3.29 4.84 15.14
CA ARG A 224 -1.82 4.69 15.12
C ARG A 224 -1.25 4.40 13.74
N LEU A 225 -2.03 3.75 12.86
CA LEU A 225 -1.59 3.46 11.50
C LEU A 225 -1.58 4.72 10.61
N ARG A 226 -2.42 5.72 10.92
CA ARG A 226 -2.53 6.96 10.13
C ARG A 226 -1.20 7.69 10.09
N GLY A 227 -0.71 7.99 8.88
CA GLY A 227 0.55 8.69 8.68
C GLY A 227 1.81 7.90 9.04
N LEU A 228 1.71 6.64 9.49
CA LEU A 228 2.88 5.83 9.86
C LEU A 228 3.76 5.47 8.66
N VAL A 229 3.12 5.18 7.52
CA VAL A 229 3.77 4.90 6.23
C VAL A 229 3.13 5.85 5.20
N PRO A 230 3.59 7.12 5.13
CA PRO A 230 2.85 8.21 4.48
C PRO A 230 2.42 7.94 3.04
N ASP A 231 3.34 7.45 2.20
CA ASP A 231 3.08 7.24 0.78
C ASP A 231 2.43 5.87 0.47
N ALA A 232 2.21 5.03 1.49
CA ALA A 232 1.48 3.78 1.33
C ALA A 232 -0.04 4.02 1.39
N GLY A 233 -0.62 4.40 0.25
CA GLY A 233 -2.05 4.75 0.14
C GLY A 233 -3.02 3.70 0.71
N HIS A 234 -2.71 2.40 0.60
CA HIS A 234 -3.51 1.34 1.23
C HIS A 234 -3.51 1.46 2.76
N LEU A 235 -2.33 1.63 3.40
CA LEU A 235 -2.23 1.77 4.86
C LEU A 235 -2.90 3.06 5.37
N GLN A 236 -2.87 4.14 4.57
CA GLN A 236 -3.62 5.37 4.89
C GLN A 236 -5.15 5.17 4.82
N HIS A 237 -5.61 4.35 3.86
CA HIS A 237 -7.01 4.03 3.67
C HIS A 237 -7.58 3.10 4.75
N MET A 238 -6.79 2.09 5.18
CA MET A 238 -7.25 0.99 6.04
C MET A 238 -8.02 1.41 7.29
N PRO A 239 -7.60 2.43 8.06
CA PRO A 239 -8.36 2.87 9.22
C PRO A 239 -9.80 3.34 8.91
N SER A 240 -10.06 3.81 7.69
CA SER A 240 -11.41 4.27 7.29
C SER A 240 -12.45 3.16 7.19
N HIS A 241 -12.01 1.90 7.05
CA HIS A 241 -12.88 0.72 7.15
C HIS A 241 -13.55 0.64 8.53
N LEU A 242 -12.82 0.96 9.60
CA LEU A 242 -13.39 0.98 10.95
C LEU A 242 -14.23 2.22 11.19
N ASP A 243 -13.81 3.37 10.64
CA ASP A 243 -14.56 4.63 10.75
C ASP A 243 -15.97 4.49 10.15
N VAL A 244 -16.11 3.88 8.96
CA VAL A 244 -17.42 3.71 8.31
C VAL A 244 -18.34 2.77 9.09
N LEU A 245 -17.79 1.69 9.65
CA LEU A 245 -18.54 0.72 10.46
C LEU A 245 -18.98 1.29 11.81
N CYS A 246 -18.16 2.17 12.40
CA CYS A 246 -18.47 2.88 13.63
C CYS A 246 -19.31 4.15 13.41
N GLY A 247 -19.63 4.50 12.17
CA GLY A 247 -20.47 5.65 11.82
C GLY A 247 -19.75 7.01 11.84
N ASP A 248 -18.42 7.06 11.89
CA ASP A 248 -17.63 8.30 11.78
C ASP A 248 -17.41 8.66 10.31
N TYR A 249 -18.49 8.99 9.61
CA TYR A 249 -18.43 9.34 8.19
C TYR A 249 -17.58 10.58 7.90
N ARG A 250 -17.39 11.47 8.89
CA ARG A 250 -16.51 12.63 8.73
C ARG A 250 -15.06 12.16 8.58
N ARG A 251 -14.60 11.23 9.40
CA ARG A 251 -13.27 10.63 9.27
C ARG A 251 -13.09 9.86 7.97
N VAL A 252 -14.12 9.13 7.54
CA VAL A 252 -14.12 8.44 6.24
C VAL A 252 -13.85 9.43 5.10
N VAL A 253 -14.55 10.56 5.08
CA VAL A 253 -14.37 11.59 4.03
C VAL A 253 -13.00 12.26 4.15
N SER A 254 -12.52 12.58 5.35
CA SER A 254 -11.21 13.22 5.51
C SER A 254 -10.05 12.28 5.20
N GLY A 255 -10.20 10.98 5.45
CA GLY A 255 -9.18 9.97 5.19
C GLY A 255 -9.17 9.44 3.75
N ASN A 256 -10.23 9.69 2.98
CA ASN A 256 -10.37 9.21 1.60
C ASN A 256 -10.70 10.36 0.67
N GLN A 257 -9.73 10.75 -0.15
CA GLN A 257 -9.97 11.68 -1.25
C GLN A 257 -10.04 10.94 -2.59
N PRO A 258 -10.85 11.41 -3.57
CA PRO A 258 -10.88 10.80 -4.89
C PRO A 258 -9.48 10.77 -5.53
N THR A 259 -8.97 9.58 -5.84
CA THR A 259 -7.58 9.41 -6.29
C THR A 259 -7.24 10.13 -7.61
N ARG A 260 -8.25 10.44 -8.43
CA ARG A 260 -8.04 11.02 -9.76
C ARG A 260 -7.50 12.44 -9.73
N HIS A 261 -7.92 13.28 -8.80
CA HIS A 261 -7.37 14.65 -8.72
C HIS A 261 -5.90 14.62 -8.25
N ALA A 262 -5.53 13.67 -7.40
CA ALA A 262 -4.14 13.43 -7.03
C ALA A 262 -3.31 12.92 -8.22
N TYR A 263 -3.83 11.97 -9.01
CA TYR A 263 -3.15 11.51 -10.22
C TYR A 263 -2.95 12.64 -11.24
N GLY A 264 -3.96 13.46 -11.49
CA GLY A 264 -3.84 14.65 -12.34
C GLY A 264 -2.78 15.63 -11.81
N ALA A 265 -2.62 15.74 -10.49
CA ALA A 265 -1.64 16.65 -9.88
C ALA A 265 -0.20 16.15 -10.12
N LEU A 266 0.03 14.83 -9.99
CA LEU A 266 1.31 14.19 -10.29
C LEU A 266 1.67 14.29 -11.78
N LEU A 267 0.69 14.15 -12.67
CA LEU A 267 0.89 14.35 -14.11
C LEU A 267 1.30 15.81 -14.42
N LEU A 268 0.64 16.79 -13.78
CA LEU A 268 1.04 18.20 -13.91
C LEU A 268 2.45 18.46 -13.39
N GLU A 269 2.83 17.87 -12.26
CA GLU A 269 4.19 17.97 -11.70
C GLU A 269 5.25 17.44 -12.68
N GLN A 270 4.92 16.40 -13.44
CA GLN A 270 5.76 15.83 -14.49
C GLN A 270 5.71 16.60 -15.81
N GLY A 271 4.95 17.70 -15.89
CA GLY A 271 4.76 18.48 -17.12
C GLY A 271 3.86 17.79 -18.17
N ARG A 272 3.14 16.74 -17.81
CA ARG A 272 2.23 15.97 -18.69
C ARG A 272 0.85 16.61 -18.70
N VAL A 273 0.78 17.85 -19.19
CA VAL A 273 -0.38 18.74 -19.02
C VAL A 273 -1.65 18.22 -19.71
N GLU A 274 -1.54 17.70 -20.92
CA GLU A 274 -2.68 17.16 -21.68
C GLU A 274 -3.27 15.92 -21.02
N GLU A 275 -2.41 15.05 -20.47
CA GLU A 275 -2.86 13.85 -19.76
C GLU A 275 -3.53 14.22 -18.45
N ALA A 276 -2.97 15.19 -17.72
CA ALA A 276 -3.59 15.72 -16.52
C ALA A 276 -4.96 16.35 -16.82
N GLU A 277 -5.07 17.13 -17.90
CA GLU A 277 -6.32 17.74 -18.35
C GLU A 277 -7.40 16.68 -18.58
N ALA A 278 -7.07 15.60 -19.29
CA ALA A 278 -7.98 14.50 -19.54
C ALA A 278 -8.43 13.81 -18.25
N VAL A 279 -7.52 13.61 -17.30
CA VAL A 279 -7.83 13.01 -15.99
C VAL A 279 -8.81 13.87 -15.20
N TYR A 280 -8.57 15.19 -15.11
CA TYR A 280 -9.51 16.07 -14.39
C TYR A 280 -10.84 16.22 -15.11
N ARG A 281 -10.84 16.29 -16.45
CA ARG A 281 -12.06 16.35 -17.26
C ARG A 281 -12.95 15.13 -16.98
N ALA A 282 -12.36 13.95 -16.96
CA ALA A 282 -13.03 12.70 -16.63
C ALA A 282 -13.54 12.69 -15.18
N ASP A 283 -12.72 13.10 -14.20
CA ASP A 283 -13.11 13.18 -12.78
C ASP A 283 -14.31 14.12 -12.57
N LEU A 284 -14.31 15.29 -13.23
CA LEU A 284 -15.39 16.27 -13.13
C LEU A 284 -16.67 15.85 -13.88
N GLY A 285 -16.64 14.73 -14.61
CA GLY A 285 -17.76 14.26 -15.43
C GLY A 285 -18.06 15.17 -16.62
N LEU A 286 -17.04 15.87 -17.14
CA LEU A 286 -17.15 16.73 -18.33
C LEU A 286 -17.06 15.93 -19.64
N ASP A 287 -16.79 14.63 -19.55
CA ASP A 287 -16.92 13.65 -20.61
C ASP A 287 -17.45 12.30 -20.06
N ASN A 288 -17.58 11.30 -20.95
CA ASN A 288 -18.13 9.98 -20.63
C ASN A 288 -17.04 8.91 -20.43
N THR A 289 -15.79 9.29 -20.19
CA THR A 289 -14.68 8.35 -19.96
C THR A 289 -14.94 7.48 -18.73
N LEU A 290 -15.57 8.06 -17.70
CA LEU A 290 -15.93 7.36 -16.47
C LEU A 290 -17.44 7.11 -16.39
N PRO A 291 -17.86 5.99 -15.79
CA PRO A 291 -19.25 5.80 -15.42
C PRO A 291 -19.66 6.84 -14.37
N ARG A 292 -20.93 7.29 -14.40
CA ARG A 292 -21.45 8.36 -13.54
C ARG A 292 -21.10 8.24 -12.04
N PRO A 293 -21.10 7.06 -11.39
CA PRO A 293 -20.72 6.92 -9.98
C PRO A 293 -19.27 7.30 -9.65
N LEU A 294 -18.38 7.33 -10.65
CA LEU A 294 -16.97 7.71 -10.51
C LEU A 294 -16.69 9.15 -10.97
N GLN A 295 -17.74 9.92 -11.24
CA GLN A 295 -17.65 11.34 -11.59
C GLN A 295 -18.01 12.18 -10.36
N HIS A 296 -17.16 13.17 -10.06
CA HIS A 296 -17.22 14.09 -8.92
C HIS A 296 -17.42 15.55 -9.38
N PRO A 297 -18.58 15.93 -9.95
CA PRO A 297 -18.87 17.31 -10.29
C PRO A 297 -18.70 18.23 -9.08
N GLY A 298 -17.96 19.34 -9.26
CA GLY A 298 -17.73 20.31 -8.20
C GLY A 298 -16.59 19.97 -7.24
N ASN A 299 -15.83 18.89 -7.48
CA ASN A 299 -14.60 18.62 -6.73
C ASN A 299 -13.62 19.79 -6.87
N VAL A 300 -13.42 20.54 -5.79
CA VAL A 300 -12.60 21.77 -5.76
C VAL A 300 -11.15 21.51 -6.22
N TRP A 301 -10.60 20.35 -5.85
CA TRP A 301 -9.23 19.97 -6.19
C TRP A 301 -9.08 19.69 -7.69
N ALA A 302 -10.03 18.95 -8.27
CA ALA A 302 -10.05 18.68 -9.70
C ALA A 302 -10.35 19.94 -10.52
N LEU A 303 -11.25 20.81 -10.05
CA LEU A 303 -11.51 22.12 -10.68
C LEU A 303 -10.25 22.99 -10.72
N HIS A 304 -9.46 23.01 -9.63
CA HIS A 304 -8.22 23.76 -9.57
C HIS A 304 -7.21 23.27 -10.61
N GLY A 305 -6.94 21.96 -10.62
CA GLY A 305 -5.99 21.36 -11.55
C GLY A 305 -6.44 21.47 -13.00
N PHE A 306 -7.73 21.27 -13.27
CA PHE A 306 -8.29 21.43 -14.61
C PHE A 306 -8.15 22.87 -15.13
N HIS A 307 -8.47 23.85 -14.30
CA HIS A 307 -8.28 25.26 -14.64
C HIS A 307 -6.81 25.56 -14.98
N GLU A 308 -5.87 25.06 -14.17
CA GLU A 308 -4.44 25.22 -14.43
C GLU A 308 -4.03 24.61 -15.77
N CYS A 309 -4.44 23.37 -16.07
CA CYS A 309 -4.18 22.74 -17.36
C CYS A 309 -4.71 23.58 -18.52
N LEU A 310 -5.96 24.06 -18.44
CA LEU A 310 -6.57 24.86 -19.50
C LEU A 310 -5.82 26.17 -19.73
N VAL A 311 -5.31 26.80 -18.68
CA VAL A 311 -4.48 28.01 -18.79
C VAL A 311 -3.15 27.68 -19.48
N GLN A 312 -2.45 26.62 -19.06
CA GLN A 312 -1.17 26.22 -19.66
C GLN A 312 -1.31 25.82 -21.14
N LEU A 313 -2.41 25.15 -21.49
CA LEU A 313 -2.74 24.76 -22.87
C LEU A 313 -3.29 25.91 -23.74
N GLY A 314 -3.43 27.12 -23.18
CA GLY A 314 -3.96 28.29 -23.90
C GLY A 314 -5.47 28.23 -24.22
N ARG A 315 -6.24 27.34 -23.57
CA ARG A 315 -7.68 27.16 -23.76
C ARG A 315 -8.49 28.17 -22.93
N THR A 316 -8.25 29.46 -23.19
CA THR A 316 -8.72 30.58 -22.35
C THR A 316 -10.24 30.67 -22.18
N GLY A 317 -11.01 30.28 -23.20
CA GLY A 317 -12.48 30.29 -23.15
C GLY A 317 -13.02 29.32 -22.11
N GLU A 318 -12.56 28.07 -22.15
CA GLU A 318 -12.93 27.04 -21.17
C GLU A 318 -12.38 27.39 -19.78
N ALA A 319 -11.13 27.85 -19.70
CA ALA A 319 -10.52 28.26 -18.44
C ALA A 319 -11.38 29.29 -17.70
N ARG A 320 -11.93 30.29 -18.42
CA ARG A 320 -12.80 31.30 -17.81
C ARG A 320 -14.08 30.74 -17.21
N ILE A 321 -14.67 29.72 -17.83
CA ILE A 321 -15.88 29.06 -17.33
C ILE A 321 -15.54 28.25 -16.07
N VAL A 322 -14.46 27.48 -16.12
CA VAL A 322 -14.01 26.67 -14.99
C VAL A 322 -13.61 27.56 -13.80
N ALA A 323 -12.98 28.71 -14.05
CA ALA A 323 -12.60 29.67 -13.01
C ALA A 323 -13.80 30.14 -12.18
N GLN A 324 -14.99 30.30 -12.80
CA GLN A 324 -16.21 30.67 -12.08
C GLN A 324 -16.66 29.55 -11.14
N GLN A 325 -16.66 28.31 -11.62
CA GLN A 325 -17.01 27.14 -10.80
C GLN A 325 -16.01 26.96 -9.65
N LEU A 326 -14.72 27.10 -9.94
CA LEU A 326 -13.64 27.02 -8.97
C LEU A 326 -13.79 28.09 -7.88
N THR A 327 -14.15 29.33 -8.24
CA THR A 327 -14.37 30.42 -7.26
C THR A 327 -15.46 30.04 -6.26
N VAL A 328 -16.56 29.45 -6.71
CA VAL A 328 -17.66 29.00 -5.84
C VAL A 328 -17.20 27.84 -4.95
N ALA A 329 -16.46 26.88 -5.50
CA ALA A 329 -15.98 25.72 -4.76
C ALA A 329 -14.95 26.10 -3.68
N ILE A 330 -14.02 27.00 -3.99
CA ILE A 330 -13.00 27.50 -3.03
C ILE A 330 -13.67 28.26 -1.87
N ALA A 331 -14.76 28.99 -2.11
CA ALA A 331 -15.46 29.72 -1.05
C ALA A 331 -16.05 28.82 0.04
N LEU A 332 -16.19 27.51 -0.23
CA LEU A 332 -16.66 26.49 0.71
C LEU A 332 -15.52 25.67 1.33
N ALA A 333 -14.27 25.89 0.92
CA ALA A 333 -13.13 25.14 1.43
C ALA A 333 -12.69 25.64 2.81
N ASP A 334 -12.44 24.69 3.73
CA ASP A 334 -11.95 25.00 5.09
C ASP A 334 -10.46 25.37 5.11
N VAL A 335 -9.73 25.09 4.03
CA VAL A 335 -8.29 25.35 3.88
C VAL A 335 -8.01 26.04 2.54
N PRO A 336 -6.93 26.83 2.43
CA PRO A 336 -6.47 27.36 1.15
C PRO A 336 -6.20 26.24 0.13
N VAL A 337 -6.75 26.40 -1.09
CA VAL A 337 -6.54 25.47 -2.21
C VAL A 337 -5.58 26.12 -3.20
N GLU A 338 -4.29 25.82 -3.07
CA GLU A 338 -3.21 26.39 -3.90
C GLU A 338 -2.74 25.44 -5.02
N ALA A 339 -3.06 24.16 -4.89
CA ALA A 339 -2.79 23.12 -5.86
C ALA A 339 -3.94 22.12 -5.88
N SER A 340 -4.01 21.30 -6.92
CA SER A 340 -5.00 20.22 -7.05
C SER A 340 -4.72 19.01 -6.15
N CYS A 341 -3.57 18.97 -5.46
CA CYS A 341 -3.24 18.00 -4.42
C CYS A 341 -2.04 18.51 -3.60
N PHE A 342 -2.02 18.25 -2.29
CA PHE A 342 -0.87 18.59 -1.44
C PHE A 342 0.40 17.78 -1.75
N CYS A 343 0.27 16.67 -2.47
CA CYS A 343 1.41 15.87 -2.93
C CYS A 343 2.24 16.58 -4.03
N ARG A 344 1.76 17.70 -4.58
CA ARG A 344 2.45 18.44 -5.64
C ARG A 344 3.31 19.55 -5.04
N LEU A 345 4.62 19.48 -5.28
CA LEU A 345 5.60 20.40 -4.70
C LEU A 345 5.92 21.61 -5.60
N GLY A 346 5.71 21.53 -6.91
CA GLY A 346 5.90 22.62 -7.85
C GLY A 346 4.59 23.29 -8.27
N THR A 347 4.34 24.50 -7.78
CA THR A 347 3.16 25.30 -8.19
C THR A 347 3.54 26.33 -9.25
N ALA A 348 2.56 26.82 -10.01
CA ALA A 348 2.77 27.95 -10.93
C ALA A 348 3.25 29.24 -10.23
N ALA A 349 3.14 29.33 -8.90
CA ALA A 349 3.71 30.42 -8.12
C ALA A 349 5.25 30.32 -8.02
N ASP A 350 5.81 29.11 -7.96
CA ASP A 350 7.25 28.89 -7.87
C ASP A 350 7.97 29.28 -9.16
N ALA A 351 7.33 29.05 -10.31
CA ALA A 351 7.83 29.46 -11.63
C ALA A 351 7.91 30.99 -11.80
N LYS A 352 7.15 31.78 -11.03
CA LYS A 352 7.24 33.25 -11.06
C LYS A 352 8.39 33.80 -10.20
N SER A 353 8.94 33.01 -9.27
CA SER A 353 10.06 33.46 -8.42
C SER A 353 11.41 33.42 -9.13
N SER A 354 11.60 32.53 -10.10
CA SER A 354 12.90 32.33 -10.78
C SER A 354 13.12 33.28 -11.97
N CYS A 355 12.07 33.89 -12.51
CA CYS A 355 12.16 34.73 -13.71
C CYS A 355 12.63 36.18 -13.46
N CYS A 356 12.76 36.63 -12.20
CA CYS A 356 13.08 38.02 -11.89
C CYS A 356 14.46 38.27 -11.25
N SER A 357 15.31 37.25 -11.08
CA SER A 357 16.63 37.41 -10.43
C SER A 357 17.80 37.69 -11.38
N ASP A 358 17.64 37.55 -12.70
CA ASP A 358 18.72 37.78 -13.66
C ASP A 358 18.56 39.13 -14.38
N GLY A 359 18.61 40.21 -13.59
CA GLY A 359 18.64 41.58 -14.08
C GLY A 359 20.01 42.23 -13.87
N ILE A 360 20.83 42.20 -14.93
CA ILE A 360 21.91 43.17 -15.26
C ILE A 360 22.95 43.44 -14.16
N ARG A 361 24.13 42.80 -14.26
CA ARG A 361 25.38 43.36 -13.75
C ARG A 361 26.14 44.02 -14.91
N ASP A 362 26.11 45.34 -14.93
CA ASP A 362 26.93 46.18 -15.79
C ASP A 362 28.42 45.92 -15.56
N SER A 363 29.14 45.70 -16.65
CA SER A 363 30.59 45.72 -16.72
C SER A 363 31.10 47.16 -16.85
N ALA A 364 31.65 47.75 -15.79
CA ALA A 364 32.58 48.89 -15.86
C ALA A 364 33.28 49.17 -14.52
N ASN A 365 34.51 48.68 -14.36
CA ASN A 365 35.77 49.39 -14.03
C ASN A 365 36.78 48.44 -13.39
#